data_AF-A0A850LYE8-F1
#
_entry.id   AF-A0A850LYE8-F1
#
_cell.length_a   1.000
_cell.length_b   1.000
_cell.length_c   1.000
_cell.angle_alpha   90.00
_cell.angle_beta   90.00
_cell.angle_gamma   90.00
#
_symmetry.space_group_name_H-M   'P 1'
#
loop_
_entity.id
_entity.type
_entity.pdbx_description
1 polymer ?
#
loop_
_entity_poly.entity_id
_entity_poly.type
_entity_poly.pdbx_seq_one_letter_code
_entity_poly.pdbx_strand_id
1 'polypeptide(L)' 'IYLAYSKAKLIHGDLSEYNILITPELDIVIIDWPQWVPYDHPNFKFYLKRDISNILKFFKRKYDVFRDENEIFKEFFNP' A
#
# COMPACT_ATOMS: atom_id res chain seq x y z
N ILE A 1 2.01 2.85 5.19
CA ILE A 1 2.40 2.19 3.93
C ILE A 1 3.88 2.38 3.68
N TYR A 2 4.37 3.55 3.23
CA TYR A 2 5.78 3.78 2.89
C TYR A 2 6.79 3.15 3.86
N LEU A 3 6.63 3.34 5.17
CA LEU A 3 7.53 2.76 6.19
C LEU A 3 7.63 1.22 6.13
N ALA A 4 6.54 0.50 5.86
CA ALA A 4 6.56 -0.95 5.73
C ALA A 4 7.36 -1.38 4.48
N TYR A 5 7.17 -0.71 3.36
CA TYR A 5 7.85 -1.04 2.10
C TYR A 5 9.31 -0.58 2.06
N SER A 6 9.60 0.66 2.48
CA SER A 6 10.92 1.27 2.35
C SER A 6 11.86 0.93 3.51
N LYS A 7 11.35 0.87 4.74
CA LYS A 7 12.17 0.59 5.93
C LYS A 7 12.13 -0.89 6.32
N ALA A 8 10.94 -1.48 6.41
CA ALA A 8 10.81 -2.87 6.81
C ALA A 8 10.98 -3.87 5.66
N LYS A 9 10.98 -3.41 4.39
CA LYS A 9 11.07 -4.24 3.18
C LYS A 9 9.97 -5.31 3.09
N LEU A 10 8.77 -4.98 3.58
CA LEU A 10 7.59 -5.83 3.57
C LEU A 10 6.52 -5.25 2.64
N ILE A 11 5.90 -6.12 1.85
CA ILE A 11 4.74 -5.82 1.03
C ILE A 11 3.55 -6.56 1.63
N HIS A 12 2.40 -5.88 1.73
CA HIS A 12 1.22 -6.48 2.34
C HIS A 12 0.60 -7.56 1.45
N GLY A 13 0.58 -7.34 0.13
CA GLY A 13 0.08 -8.29 -0.87
C GLY A 13 -1.44 -8.34 -1.04
N ASP A 14 -2.18 -7.69 -0.14
CA ASP A 14 -3.64 -7.53 -0.21
C ASP A 14 -4.14 -6.28 0.55
N LEU A 15 -3.41 -5.17 0.45
CA LEU A 15 -3.78 -3.94 1.14
C LEU A 15 -5.06 -3.34 0.53
N SER A 16 -5.96 -2.87 1.39
CA SER A 16 -7.23 -2.23 1.03
C SER A 16 -7.71 -1.33 2.17
N GLU A 17 -8.81 -0.60 1.96
CA GLU A 17 -9.45 0.20 3.02
C GLU A 17 -9.93 -0.63 4.23
N TYR A 18 -10.13 -1.95 4.06
CA TYR A 18 -10.65 -2.83 5.12
C TYR A 18 -9.57 -3.26 6.12
N ASN A 19 -8.29 -3.20 5.73
CA ASN A 19 -7.15 -3.56 6.58
C ASN A 19 -6.39 -2.33 7.09
N ILE A 20 -7.01 -1.15 7.02
CA ILE A 20 -6.49 0.10 7.58
C ILE A 20 -7.43 0.59 8.67
N LEU A 21 -6.90 0.68 9.89
CA LEU A 21 -7.59 1.27 11.03
C LEU A 21 -7.09 2.69 11.27
N ILE A 22 -8.01 3.59 11.58
CA ILE A 22 -7.70 4.93 12.08
C ILE A 22 -7.98 4.93 13.58
N THR A 23 -6.97 5.21 14.40
CA THR A 23 -7.12 5.29 15.86
C THR A 23 -7.84 6.58 16.26
N PRO A 24 -8.33 6.70 17.51
CA PRO A 24 -8.87 7.97 18.02
C PRO A 24 -7.88 9.14 17.92
N GLU A 25 -6.58 8.87 17.99
CA GLU A 25 -5.48 9.84 17.85
C GLU A 25 -5.17 10.19 16.38
N LEU A 26 -5.94 9.67 15.42
CA LEU A 26 -5.76 9.81 13.98
C LEU A 26 -4.51 9.13 13.41
N ASP A 27 -3.95 8.16 14.14
CA ASP A 27 -2.87 7.33 13.62
C ASP A 27 -3.40 6.26 12.65
N ILE A 28 -2.57 5.89 11.68
CA ILE A 28 -2.88 4.85 10.68
C ILE A 28 -2.23 3.54 11.11
N VAL A 29 -3.05 2.52 11.38
CA VAL A 29 -2.61 1.16 11.72
C VAL A 29 -2.99 0.22 10.59
N ILE A 30 -2.01 -0.54 10.07
CA ILE A 30 -2.23 -1.57 9.04
C ILE A 30 -2.24 -2.93 9.71
N ILE A 31 -3.32 -3.68 9.53
CA ILE A 31 -3.57 -4.99 10.15
C ILE A 31 -3.66 -6.09 9.08
N ASP A 32 -3.89 -7.33 9.51
CA ASP A 32 -4.19 -8.48 8.64
C ASP A 32 -3.11 -8.77 7.57
N TRP A 33 -1.95 -9.25 8.04
CA TRP A 33 -0.77 -9.50 7.21
C TRP A 33 -0.59 -10.93 6.66
N PRO A 34 -1.53 -11.90 6.65
CA PRO A 34 -1.20 -13.29 6.31
C PRO A 34 -0.73 -13.48 4.85
N GLN A 35 -0.99 -12.51 3.96
CA GLN A 35 -0.58 -12.54 2.55
C GLN A 35 0.70 -11.75 2.26
N TRP A 36 1.43 -11.33 3.30
CA TRP A 36 2.62 -10.51 3.14
C TRP A 36 3.72 -11.24 2.37
N VAL A 37 4.50 -10.47 1.59
CA VAL A 37 5.69 -10.96 0.90
C VAL A 37 6.88 -10.04 1.15
N PRO A 38 8.12 -10.57 1.18
CA PRO A 38 9.29 -9.74 1.28
C PRO A 38 9.53 -8.98 -0.03
N TYR A 39 10.23 -7.85 0.04
CA TYR A 39 10.52 -7.01 -1.12
C TYR A 39 11.41 -7.70 -2.18
N ASP A 40 12.16 -8.74 -1.81
CA ASP A 40 12.98 -9.54 -2.72
C ASP A 40 12.21 -10.72 -3.37
N HIS A 41 10.93 -10.89 -3.03
CA HIS A 41 10.09 -11.91 -3.65
C HIS A 41 10.05 -11.73 -5.18
N PRO A 42 10.13 -12.79 -6.00
CA PRO A 42 10.18 -12.66 -7.46
C PRO A 42 9.05 -11.81 -8.07
N ASN A 43 7.87 -11.85 -7.45
CA ASN A 43 6.67 -11.12 -7.86
C ASN A 43 6.38 -9.86 -7.02
N PHE A 44 7.33 -9.35 -6.24
CA PHE A 44 7.09 -8.22 -5.32
C PHE A 44 6.43 -7.01 -6.00
N LYS A 45 6.84 -6.68 -7.24
CA LYS A 45 6.28 -5.57 -8.02
C LYS A 45 4.79 -5.73 -8.29
N PHE A 46 4.33 -6.96 -8.54
CA PHE A 46 2.93 -7.25 -8.79
C PHE A 46 2.09 -6.98 -7.52
N TYR A 47 2.55 -7.49 -6.38
CA TYR A 47 1.89 -7.28 -5.09
C TYR A 47 1.86 -5.80 -4.69
N LEU A 48 2.99 -5.09 -4.85
CA LEU A 48 3.06 -3.65 -4.57
C LEU A 48 2.09 -2.86 -5.47
N LYS A 49 2.03 -3.16 -6.77
CA LYS A 49 1.06 -2.51 -7.68
C LYS A 49 -0.38 -2.77 -7.27
N ARG A 50 -0.71 -4.02 -6.90
CA ARG A 50 -2.05 -4.38 -6.41
C ARG A 50 -2.42 -3.53 -5.19
N ASP A 51 -1.53 -3.46 -4.21
CA ASP A 51 -1.74 -2.70 -2.97
C ASP A 51 -1.96 -1.20 -3.26
N ILE A 52 -1.13 -0.59 -4.11
CA ILE A 52 -1.30 0.81 -4.55
C ILE A 52 -2.64 0.99 -5.26
N SER A 53 -2.97 0.12 -6.22
CA SER A 53 -4.18 0.21 -7.02
C SER A 53 -5.45 0.17 -6.17
N ASN A 54 -5.48 -0.73 -5.18
CA ASN A 54 -6.61 -0.86 -4.26
C ASN A 54 -6.86 0.44 -3.48
N ILE A 55 -5.80 1.02 -2.91
CA ILE A 55 -5.89 2.27 -2.16
C ILE A 55 -6.32 3.43 -3.07
N LEU A 56 -5.71 3.58 -4.25
CA LEU A 56 -6.08 4.63 -5.19
C LEU A 56 -7.55 4.52 -5.64
N LYS A 57 -8.03 3.30 -5.91
CA LYS A 57 -9.44 3.06 -6.28
C LYS A 57 -10.39 3.45 -5.16
N PHE A 58 -10.06 3.13 -3.90
CA PHE A 58 -10.88 3.53 -2.76
C PHE A 58 -11.00 5.06 -2.66
N PHE A 59 -9.88 5.78 -2.71
CA PHE A 59 -9.87 7.24 -2.58
C PHE A 59 -10.57 7.93 -3.76
N LYS A 60 -10.37 7.43 -4.98
CA LYS A 60 -11.11 7.90 -6.16
C LYS A 60 -12.61 7.70 -6.00
N ARG A 61 -13.05 6.50 -5.59
CA ARG A 61 -14.48 6.16 -5.47
C ARG A 61 -15.18 6.94 -4.37
N LYS A 62 -14.54 7.14 -3.22
CA LYS A 62 -15.18 7.70 -2.02
C LYS A 62 -15.02 9.22 -1.89
N TYR A 63 -13.93 9.77 -2.41
CA TYR A 63 -13.56 11.18 -2.18
C TYR A 63 -13.21 11.94 -3.47
N ASP A 64 -13.34 11.31 -4.65
CA ASP A 64 -12.94 11.86 -5.95
C ASP A 64 -11.47 12.34 -5.99
N VAL A 65 -10.61 11.70 -5.19
CA VAL A 65 -9.18 12.00 -5.15
C VAL A 65 -8.46 11.12 -6.17
N PHE A 66 -7.78 11.76 -7.12
CA PHE A 66 -7.00 11.09 -8.16
C PHE A 66 -5.50 11.33 -7.98
N ARG A 67 -4.72 10.25 -8.14
CA ARG A 67 -3.26 10.25 -8.29
C ARG A 67 -2.88 9.23 -9.35
N ASP A 68 -1.80 9.49 -10.07
CA ASP A 68 -1.29 8.55 -11.08
C ASP A 68 -0.59 7.35 -10.41
N GLU A 69 -1.05 6.14 -10.74
CA GLU A 69 -0.51 4.90 -10.17
C GLU A 69 0.96 4.68 -10.53
N ASN A 70 1.39 5.06 -11.74
CA ASN A 70 2.76 4.85 -12.19
C ASN A 70 3.72 5.83 -11.52
N GLU A 71 3.31 7.08 -11.29
CA GLU A 71 4.07 8.06 -10.52
C GLU A 71 4.30 7.55 -9.09
N ILE A 72 3.22 7.18 -8.38
CA ILE A 72 3.33 6.62 -7.03
C ILE A 72 4.21 5.38 -7.03
N PHE A 73 4.03 4.46 -7.97
CA PHE A 73 4.85 3.25 -8.05
C PHE A 73 6.34 3.59 -8.23
N LYS A 74 6.70 4.59 -9.05
CA LYS A 74 8.09 5.03 -9.24
C LYS A 74 8.70 5.64 -7.97
N GLU A 75 7.92 6.38 -7.18
CA GLU A 75 8.39 6.95 -5.89
C GLU A 75 8.90 5.87 -4.92
N PHE A 76 8.39 4.64 -4.98
CA PHE A 76 8.92 3.53 -4.17
C PHE A 76 10.32 3.05 -4.57
N PHE A 77 10.76 3.33 -5.81
CA PHE A 77 12.07 2.90 -6.33
C PHE A 77 13.09 4.05 -6.42
N ASN A 78 12.62 5.29 -6.37
CA ASN A 78 13.44 6.50 -6.33
C ASN A 78 13.13 7.29 -5.06
N PRO A 79 13.58 6.79 -3.89
CA PRO A 79 13.37 7.47 -2.61
C PRO A 79 14.13 8.80 -2.50
#